data_AF-A0A967EZ73-F1
#
_entry.id   AF-A0A967EZ73-F1
#
_cell.length_a   1.000
_cell.length_b   1.000
_cell.length_c   1.000
_cell.angle_alpha   90.00
_cell.angle_beta   90.00
_cell.angle_gamma   90.00
#
_symmetry.space_group_name_H-M   'P 1'
#
loop_
_entity.id
_entity.type
_entity.pdbx_description
1 polymer ?
#
loop_
_entity_poly.entity_id
_entity_poly.type
_entity_poly.pdbx_seq_one_letter_code
_entity_poly.pdbx_strand_id
1 'polypeptide(L)'
;MCGRPEIRPGLGKDQPGGVVYFVSGGSMTLKTIRLELARDHDFPNGSPARGYEMRAPLTPEGHIDAEGWRKNRDACRVTRFWEGEGEESGHLRHTRGGTWAFHYDLKGDPDDDELGYKFESHVFNEGEYVSIREHDGALRTFRVVTVR
;
A
#
# COMPACT_ATOMS: atom_id res chain seq x y z
N MET A 1 78.57 -1.89 18.04
CA MET A 1 78.25 -3.30 17.74
C MET A 1 76.81 -3.36 17.26
N CYS A 2 76.55 -4.05 16.14
CA CYS A 2 75.30 -4.60 15.61
C CYS A 2 73.99 -3.77 15.69
N GLY A 3 73.19 -3.55 14.66
CA GLY A 3 73.09 -4.20 13.36
C GLY A 3 72.21 -3.40 12.38
N ARG A 4 72.14 -3.93 11.16
CA ARG A 4 71.61 -3.37 9.91
C ARG A 4 70.06 -3.46 9.78
N PRO A 5 69.47 -2.91 8.68
CA PRO A 5 68.11 -2.38 8.61
C PRO A 5 67.09 -3.35 7.99
N GLU A 6 65.80 -3.05 8.12
CA GLU A 6 64.78 -3.58 7.20
C GLU A 6 63.81 -2.48 6.76
N ILE A 7 63.82 -2.23 5.46
CA ILE A 7 62.75 -1.59 4.70
C ILE A 7 61.95 -2.74 4.09
N ARG A 8 60.64 -2.84 4.30
CA ARG A 8 59.68 -3.24 3.25
C ARG A 8 58.28 -2.62 3.45
N PRO A 9 57.58 -2.31 2.34
CA PRO A 9 56.32 -1.58 2.32
C PRO A 9 55.11 -2.53 2.42
N GLY A 10 54.04 -2.05 3.05
CA GLY A 10 52.74 -2.73 3.12
C GLY A 10 51.64 -1.86 2.54
N LEU A 11 51.35 -2.08 1.27
CA LEU A 11 50.23 -1.55 0.50
C LEU A 11 48.90 -2.13 1.01
N GLY A 12 47.91 -1.26 1.21
CA GLY A 12 46.48 -1.58 1.34
C GLY A 12 45.71 -0.27 1.32
N LYS A 13 45.51 0.40 0.18
CA LYS A 13 44.49 0.10 -0.85
C LYS A 13 43.12 -0.20 -0.23
N ASP A 14 42.24 0.78 -0.40
CA ASP A 14 40.82 0.60 -0.66
C ASP A 14 39.96 -0.09 0.42
N GLN A 15 39.26 0.73 1.19
CA GLN A 15 37.85 0.43 1.51
C GLN A 15 36.98 1.69 1.35
N PRO A 16 36.45 1.95 0.14
CA PRO A 16 35.18 2.63 0.00
C PRO A 16 34.07 1.59 0.19
N GLY A 17 33.33 1.66 1.28
CA GLY A 17 32.32 0.64 1.57
C GLY A 17 31.23 1.05 2.55
N GLY A 18 31.02 2.35 2.74
CA GLY A 18 29.76 2.82 3.31
C GLY A 18 28.67 2.58 2.29
N VAL A 19 27.95 1.47 2.42
CA VAL A 19 26.74 1.19 1.64
C VAL A 19 25.72 2.25 2.04
N VAL A 20 25.73 3.37 1.32
CA VAL A 20 24.60 4.27 1.24
C VAL A 20 23.49 3.47 0.55
N TYR A 21 22.56 2.94 1.35
CA TYR A 21 21.28 2.49 0.84
C TYR A 21 20.55 3.74 0.34
N PHE A 22 20.89 4.19 -0.86
CA PHE A 22 19.91 4.88 -1.67
C PHE A 22 18.86 3.83 -1.97
N VAL A 23 17.80 3.80 -1.18
CA VAL A 23 16.55 3.20 -1.65
C VAL A 23 16.15 4.07 -2.82
N SER A 24 16.63 3.72 -4.02
CA SER A 24 16.09 4.26 -5.25
C SER A 24 14.58 4.07 -5.12
N GLY A 25 13.84 5.18 -5.15
CA GLY A 25 12.40 5.21 -5.38
C GLY A 25 12.14 4.57 -6.74
N GLY A 26 12.24 3.24 -6.78
CA GLY A 26 11.88 2.42 -7.91
C GLY A 26 10.41 2.66 -8.10
N SER A 27 10.03 3.09 -9.30
CA SER A 27 8.64 3.05 -9.73
C SER A 27 8.14 1.63 -9.55
N MET A 28 7.53 1.35 -8.40
CA MET A 28 6.97 0.03 -8.13
C MET A 28 5.84 -0.20 -9.12
N THR A 29 5.86 -1.37 -9.73
CA THR A 29 4.79 -1.81 -10.63
C THR A 29 3.45 -1.75 -9.91
N LEU A 30 2.42 -1.24 -10.57
CA LEU A 30 1.06 -1.26 -10.03
C LEU A 30 0.65 -2.70 -9.74
N LYS A 31 0.17 -2.92 -8.52
CA LYS A 31 -0.36 -4.19 -8.04
C LYS A 31 -1.88 -4.14 -8.03
N THR A 32 -2.53 -5.24 -8.37
CA THR A 32 -3.95 -5.44 -8.13
C THR A 32 -4.12 -6.19 -6.82
N ILE A 33 -4.84 -5.58 -5.90
CA ILE A 33 -5.05 -6.04 -4.53
C ILE A 33 -6.54 -6.33 -4.37
N ARG A 34 -6.87 -7.56 -3.95
CA ARG A 34 -8.25 -7.98 -3.67
C ARG A 34 -8.45 -8.09 -2.16
N LEU A 35 -9.43 -7.37 -1.66
CA LEU A 35 -9.89 -7.39 -0.29
C LEU A 35 -11.28 -8.03 -0.24
N GLU A 36 -11.49 -8.96 0.69
CA GLU A 36 -12.78 -9.61 0.91
C GLU A 36 -13.23 -9.40 2.35
N LEU A 37 -14.54 -9.25 2.56
CA LEU A 37 -15.10 -9.00 3.88
C LEU A 37 -14.72 -10.15 4.82
N ALA A 38 -14.01 -9.81 5.89
CA ALA A 38 -13.67 -10.76 6.93
C ALA A 38 -14.91 -11.09 7.76
N ARG A 39 -14.74 -12.00 8.72
CA ARG A 39 -15.83 -12.40 9.60
C ARG A 39 -16.33 -11.20 10.39
N ASP A 40 -17.63 -10.99 10.37
CA ASP A 40 -18.33 -9.92 11.08
C ASP A 40 -19.61 -10.47 11.72
N HIS A 41 -20.33 -9.66 12.50
CA HIS A 41 -21.56 -10.09 13.19
C HIS A 41 -22.63 -10.55 12.20
N ASP A 42 -22.83 -9.81 11.11
CA ASP A 42 -23.79 -10.15 10.06
C ASP A 42 -23.25 -11.24 9.10
N PHE A 43 -21.92 -11.39 9.03
CA PHE A 43 -21.23 -12.32 8.14
C PHE A 43 -20.26 -13.19 8.94
N PRO A 44 -20.73 -14.18 9.71
CA PRO A 44 -19.88 -14.96 10.62
C PRO A 44 -18.77 -15.73 9.89
N ASN A 45 -18.93 -15.99 8.59
CA ASN A 45 -17.93 -16.65 7.74
C ASN A 45 -17.15 -15.67 6.85
N GLY A 46 -17.42 -14.36 6.95
CA GLY A 46 -17.01 -13.37 5.95
C GLY A 46 -17.82 -13.50 4.66
N SER A 47 -17.42 -12.77 3.63
CA SER A 47 -18.07 -12.86 2.32
C SER A 47 -17.09 -12.54 1.18
N PRO A 48 -16.81 -13.50 0.27
CA PRO A 48 -16.00 -13.24 -0.92
C PRO A 48 -16.75 -12.42 -1.98
N ALA A 49 -18.09 -12.32 -1.85
CA ALA A 49 -18.93 -11.51 -2.73
C ALA A 49 -19.06 -10.05 -2.25
N ARG A 50 -18.31 -9.66 -1.21
CA ARG A 50 -18.33 -8.32 -0.61
C ARG A 50 -16.91 -7.86 -0.36
N GLY A 51 -16.52 -6.72 -0.92
CA GLY A 51 -15.14 -6.26 -0.75
C GLY A 51 -14.71 -5.23 -1.79
N TYR A 52 -13.39 -5.16 -1.94
CA TYR A 52 -12.73 -4.17 -2.78
C TYR A 52 -11.70 -4.82 -3.68
N GLU A 53 -11.63 -4.38 -4.92
CA GLU A 53 -10.44 -4.56 -5.75
C GLU A 53 -9.80 -3.20 -5.96
N MET A 54 -8.52 -3.05 -5.62
CA MET A 54 -7.79 -1.80 -5.82
C MET A 54 -6.50 -2.01 -6.59
N ARG A 55 -6.15 -1.03 -7.42
CA ARG A 55 -4.85 -0.94 -8.06
C ARG A 55 -4.02 0.12 -7.37
N ALA A 56 -2.85 -0.26 -6.87
CA ALA A 56 -1.93 0.65 -6.22
C ALA A 56 -0.48 0.16 -6.34
N PRO A 57 0.51 1.06 -6.41
CA PRO A 57 1.90 0.68 -6.25
C PRO A 57 2.17 0.37 -4.79
N LEU A 58 2.86 -0.75 -4.52
CA LEU A 58 3.22 -1.18 -3.17
C LEU A 58 4.74 -1.12 -2.97
N THR A 59 5.19 -0.75 -1.77
CA THR A 59 6.57 -0.87 -1.32
C THR A 59 6.94 -2.35 -1.11
N PRO A 60 8.23 -2.71 -0.96
CA PRO A 60 8.64 -4.09 -0.67
C PRO A 60 8.05 -4.65 0.63
N GLU A 61 7.67 -3.75 1.55
CA GLU A 61 7.07 -4.07 2.84
C GLU A 61 5.54 -4.25 2.74
N GLY A 62 4.95 -3.99 1.58
CA GLY A 62 3.51 -4.14 1.32
C GLY A 62 2.69 -2.88 1.65
N HIS A 63 3.31 -1.73 1.91
CA HIS A 63 2.59 -0.46 2.08
C HIS A 63 2.32 0.20 0.73
N ILE A 64 1.32 1.09 0.64
CA ILE A 64 1.11 1.87 -0.58
C ILE A 64 2.26 2.87 -0.76
N ASP A 65 2.91 2.83 -1.92
CA ASP A 65 4.00 3.73 -2.26
C ASP A 65 3.44 5.10 -2.70
N ALA A 66 3.58 6.11 -1.84
CA ALA A 66 3.05 7.45 -2.09
C ALA A 66 3.68 8.13 -3.32
N GLU A 67 4.97 7.88 -3.59
CA GLU A 67 5.64 8.45 -4.75
C GLU A 67 5.16 7.81 -6.06
N GLY A 68 5.11 6.48 -6.10
CA GLY A 68 4.59 5.70 -7.22
C GLY A 68 3.13 6.03 -7.50
N TRP A 69 2.31 6.20 -6.47
CA TRP A 69 0.92 6.62 -6.61
C TRP A 69 0.85 8.00 -7.26
N ARG A 70 1.68 8.96 -6.81
CA ARG A 70 1.68 10.33 -7.38
C ARG A 70 2.02 10.34 -8.87
N LYS A 71 2.84 9.39 -9.34
CA LYS A 71 3.19 9.21 -10.75
C LYS A 71 2.09 8.48 -11.56
N ASN A 72 1.21 7.71 -10.91
CA ASN A 72 0.25 6.82 -11.55
C ASN A 72 -1.20 7.03 -11.08
N ARG A 73 -1.56 8.25 -10.65
CA ARG A 73 -2.86 8.55 -10.01
C ARG A 73 -4.06 8.03 -10.80
N ASP A 74 -4.08 8.25 -12.11
CA ASP A 74 -5.19 7.86 -12.99
C ASP A 74 -5.37 6.34 -13.09
N ALA A 75 -4.29 5.58 -12.91
CA ALA A 75 -4.29 4.13 -12.93
C ALA A 75 -4.64 3.50 -11.57
N CYS A 76 -4.51 4.28 -10.49
CA CYS A 76 -4.81 3.85 -9.12
C CYS A 76 -6.33 3.89 -8.86
N ARG A 77 -7.02 2.86 -9.33
CA ARG A 77 -8.48 2.70 -9.24
C ARG A 77 -8.86 1.82 -8.06
N VAL A 78 -10.04 2.04 -7.52
CA VAL A 78 -10.70 1.14 -6.56
C VAL A 78 -12.07 0.78 -7.10
N THR A 79 -12.48 -0.47 -6.93
CA THR A 79 -13.82 -0.97 -7.26
C THR A 79 -14.37 -1.68 -6.03
N ARG A 80 -15.49 -1.19 -5.51
CA ARG A 80 -16.29 -1.84 -4.48
C ARG A 80 -17.25 -2.80 -5.17
N PHE A 81 -17.32 -4.03 -4.67
CA PHE A 81 -18.29 -5.02 -5.11
C PHE A 81 -19.07 -5.51 -3.89
N TRP A 82 -20.39 -5.61 -4.05
CA TRP A 82 -21.26 -6.08 -2.99
C TRP A 82 -22.41 -6.89 -3.57
N GLU A 83 -22.67 -8.06 -2.99
CA GLU A 83 -23.73 -8.94 -3.47
C GLU A 83 -25.09 -8.23 -3.44
N GLY A 84 -25.72 -8.12 -4.62
CA GLY A 84 -27.02 -7.46 -4.79
C GLY A 84 -26.95 -5.96 -5.08
N GLU A 85 -25.76 -5.36 -5.05
CA GLU A 85 -25.52 -3.96 -5.43
C GLU A 85 -24.67 -3.88 -6.69
N GLY A 86 -24.71 -2.75 -7.39
CA GLY A 86 -23.84 -2.50 -8.54
C GLY A 86 -22.38 -2.33 -8.09
N GLU A 87 -21.43 -2.61 -8.99
CA GLU A 87 -20.03 -2.31 -8.74
C GLU A 87 -19.81 -0.79 -8.74
N GLU A 88 -19.20 -0.26 -7.68
CA GLU A 88 -18.91 1.17 -7.55
C GLU A 88 -17.43 1.41 -7.76
N SER A 89 -17.08 2.23 -8.75
CA SER A 89 -15.70 2.52 -9.09
C SER A 89 -15.29 3.92 -8.63
N GLY A 90 -14.05 4.03 -8.16
CA GLY A 90 -13.44 5.26 -7.69
C GLY A 90 -11.93 5.28 -7.88
N HIS A 91 -11.28 6.21 -7.20
CA HIS A 91 -9.84 6.40 -7.21
C HIS A 91 -9.26 6.39 -5.80
N LEU A 92 -8.04 5.88 -5.70
CA LEU A 92 -7.26 6.00 -4.48
C LEU A 92 -6.68 7.42 -4.38
N ARG A 93 -6.91 8.10 -3.25
CA ARG A 93 -6.42 9.46 -2.99
C ARG A 93 -5.53 9.52 -1.75
N HIS A 94 -4.30 10.00 -1.88
CA HIS A 94 -3.46 10.36 -0.74
C HIS A 94 -3.82 11.77 -0.24
N THR A 95 -4.14 11.90 1.04
CA THR A 95 -4.48 13.18 1.68
C THR A 95 -3.23 13.87 2.20
N ARG A 96 -3.35 15.15 2.57
CA ARG A 96 -2.25 15.94 3.16
C ARG A 96 -1.83 15.43 4.55
N GLY A 97 -2.66 14.63 5.21
CA GLY A 97 -2.39 14.06 6.53
C GLY A 97 -1.69 12.70 6.52
N GLY A 98 -1.16 12.24 5.38
CA GLY A 98 -0.54 10.91 5.24
C GLY A 98 -1.55 9.77 5.11
N THR A 99 -2.85 10.07 5.13
CA THR A 99 -3.92 9.07 5.03
C THR A 99 -4.36 8.85 3.60
N TRP A 100 -5.13 7.81 3.37
CA TRP A 100 -5.49 7.36 2.03
C TRP A 100 -6.99 7.11 1.93
N ALA A 101 -7.68 7.91 1.12
CA ALA A 101 -9.13 7.82 0.94
C ALA A 101 -9.49 7.09 -0.36
N PHE A 102 -10.66 6.46 -0.37
CA PHE A 102 -11.34 6.11 -1.61
C PHE A 102 -12.24 7.27 -2.02
N HIS A 103 -12.06 7.76 -3.24
CA HIS A 103 -12.86 8.83 -3.82
C HIS A 103 -13.73 8.22 -4.91
N TYR A 104 -15.04 8.20 -4.70
CA TYR A 104 -16.00 7.69 -5.69
C TYR A 104 -16.47 8.85 -6.58
N ASP A 105 -16.43 8.65 -7.90
CA ASP A 105 -17.05 9.57 -8.86
C ASP A 105 -18.56 9.26 -8.92
N LEU A 106 -19.24 9.39 -7.79
CA LEU A 106 -20.69 9.29 -7.72
C LEU A 106 -21.27 10.67 -8.05
N LYS A 107 -22.39 10.71 -8.79
CA LYS A 107 -23.19 11.93 -9.01
C LYS A 107 -23.90 12.38 -7.71
N GLY A 108 -23.13 12.60 -6.65
CA GLY A 108 -23.54 13.08 -5.35
C GLY A 108 -22.77 14.34 -4.98
N ASP A 109 -23.15 14.94 -3.85
CA ASP A 109 -22.56 16.19 -3.36
C ASP A 109 -21.04 16.05 -3.18
N PRO A 110 -20.22 16.99 -3.68
CA PRO A 110 -18.76 16.94 -3.58
C PRO A 110 -18.22 17.09 -2.16
N ASP A 111 -19.09 17.32 -1.16
CA ASP A 111 -18.75 17.25 0.26
C ASP A 111 -19.09 15.87 0.89
N ASP A 112 -19.73 14.94 0.16
CA ASP A 112 -19.89 13.52 0.55
C ASP A 112 -18.60 12.71 0.20
N ASP A 113 -17.48 13.43 0.16
CA ASP A 113 -16.12 13.02 -0.17
C ASP A 113 -15.43 12.34 1.04
N GLU A 114 -16.22 11.86 2.00
CA GLU A 114 -15.79 11.83 3.40
C GLU A 114 -15.86 10.45 4.03
N LEU A 115 -15.11 9.52 3.45
CA LEU A 115 -14.57 8.39 4.20
C LEU A 115 -13.10 8.20 3.90
N GLY A 116 -12.32 9.11 4.47
CA GLY A 116 -10.87 9.00 4.54
C GLY A 116 -10.48 7.75 5.31
N TYR A 117 -10.17 6.69 4.58
CA TYR A 117 -9.52 5.54 5.15
C TYR A 117 -8.06 5.86 5.56
N LYS A 118 -7.48 5.10 6.50
CA LYS A 118 -6.09 5.32 6.96
C LYS A 118 -5.22 4.13 6.56
N PHE A 119 -4.86 4.01 5.28
CA PHE A 119 -3.94 2.95 4.81
C PHE A 119 -2.48 3.14 5.25
N GLU A 120 -2.09 4.28 5.85
CA GLU A 120 -0.70 4.52 6.28
C GLU A 120 -0.14 3.41 7.17
N SER A 121 -0.99 2.79 7.99
CA SER A 121 -0.58 1.78 8.97
C SER A 121 -0.80 0.34 8.51
N HIS A 122 -1.49 0.12 7.39
CA HIS A 122 -1.86 -1.24 6.96
C HIS A 122 -0.89 -1.76 5.89
N VAL A 123 -0.58 -3.04 6.02
CA VAL A 123 0.24 -3.81 5.09
C VAL A 123 -0.69 -4.62 4.18
N PHE A 124 -0.49 -4.52 2.87
CA PHE A 124 -1.23 -5.25 1.86
C PHE A 124 -0.47 -6.48 1.40
N ASN A 125 -0.27 -7.42 2.33
CA ASN A 125 0.24 -8.75 2.02
C ASN A 125 -0.91 -9.74 2.08
N GLU A 126 -0.87 -10.77 1.23
CA GLU A 126 -1.89 -11.83 1.24
C GLU A 126 -2.01 -12.44 2.65
N GLY A 127 -3.23 -12.50 3.16
CA GLY A 127 -3.54 -12.96 4.51
C GLY A 127 -3.73 -11.86 5.55
N GLU A 128 -3.21 -10.65 5.31
CA GLU A 128 -3.33 -9.53 6.25
C GLU A 128 -4.76 -8.96 6.32
N TYR A 129 -5.02 -8.20 7.37
CA TYR A 129 -6.32 -7.59 7.63
C TYR A 129 -6.27 -6.06 7.58
N VAL A 130 -7.31 -5.49 6.97
CA VAL A 130 -7.45 -4.06 6.73
C VAL A 130 -8.88 -3.67 7.09
N SER A 131 -9.04 -2.74 8.03
CA SER A 131 -10.35 -2.39 8.59
C SER A 131 -10.95 -1.15 7.95
N ILE A 132 -11.72 -1.22 6.86
CA ILE A 132 -12.23 -0.05 6.11
C ILE A 132 -13.48 0.55 6.75
N ARG A 133 -13.58 1.89 6.79
CA ARG A 133 -14.81 2.58 7.19
C ARG A 133 -15.69 2.77 5.96
N GLU A 134 -16.88 2.18 5.97
CA GLU A 134 -17.88 2.22 4.88
C GLU A 134 -18.75 3.47 4.94
N HIS A 135 -19.43 3.79 3.83
CA HIS A 135 -20.37 4.94 3.65
C HIS A 135 -21.44 5.03 4.75
N ASP A 136 -21.82 3.90 5.35
CA ASP A 136 -22.75 3.83 6.47
C ASP A 136 -22.13 4.25 7.83
N GLY A 137 -20.82 4.53 7.86
CA GLY A 137 -20.05 4.89 9.04
C GLY A 137 -19.47 3.68 9.80
N ALA A 138 -19.89 2.45 9.52
CA ALA A 138 -19.35 1.26 10.16
C ALA A 138 -17.90 0.98 9.74
N LEU A 139 -17.11 0.56 10.72
CA LEU A 139 -15.77 0.04 10.50
C LEU A 139 -15.87 -1.47 10.27
N ARG A 140 -15.60 -1.93 9.05
CA ARG A 140 -15.63 -3.34 8.67
C ARG A 140 -14.21 -3.85 8.45
N THR A 141 -13.94 -5.09 8.85
CA THR A 141 -12.64 -5.71 8.60
C THR A 141 -12.66 -6.51 7.31
N PHE A 142 -11.64 -6.33 6.49
CA PHE A 142 -11.43 -7.04 5.24
C PHE A 142 -10.11 -7.78 5.32
N ARG A 143 -10.02 -8.91 4.62
CA ARG A 143 -8.79 -9.69 4.46
C ARG A 143 -8.23 -9.46 3.07
N VAL A 144 -6.91 -9.28 2.98
CA VAL A 144 -6.19 -9.28 1.71
C VAL A 144 -6.14 -10.71 1.20
N VAL A 145 -6.85 -11.00 0.12
CA VAL A 145 -6.96 -12.36 -0.44
C VAL A 145 -5.98 -12.58 -1.57
N THR A 146 -5.67 -11.54 -2.34
CA THR A 146 -4.72 -11.64 -3.45
C THR A 146 -3.98 -10.33 -3.66
N VAL A 147 -2.69 -10.43 -3.97
CA VAL A 147 -1.84 -9.31 -4.39
C VAL A 147 -1.06 -9.77 -5.63
N ARG A 148 -1.34 -9.19 -6.79
CA ARG A 148 -0.74 -9.59 -8.08
C ARG A 148 -0.11 -8.41 -8.81
#